data_AF-A0A524G096-F1
#
_entry.id   AF-A0A524G096-F1
#
_cell.length_a   1.000
_cell.length_b   1.000
_cell.length_c   1.000
_cell.angle_alpha   90.00
_cell.angle_beta   90.00
_cell.angle_gamma   90.00
#
_symmetry.space_group_name_H-M   'P 1'
#
loop_
_entity.id
_entity.type
_entity.pdbx_description
1 polymer ?
#
loop_
_entity_poly.entity_id
_entity_poly.type
_entity_poly.pdbx_seq_one_letter_code
_entity_poly.pdbx_strand_id
1 'polypeptide(L)'
;MPHTGVIDETLDGGRELLMRARLHVEGSLRRFSKRMNEDAIAAMYDAISSAMQRYTYPDVVDITLDVSDGEILSDDATLFKILKRSGVIDDSIDTSDFAYISQILDAALENRLESFDKTRFLKLSSNVLFQLRVLTSDEMQKLVEAISQ
;
A
#
# COMPACT_ATOMS: atom_id res chain seq x y z
N MET A 1 6.19 -5.73 -10.98
CA MET A 1 6.47 -5.54 -12.43
C MET A 1 7.67 -4.61 -12.56
N PRO A 2 8.58 -4.82 -13.54
CA PRO A 2 9.59 -3.81 -13.85
C PRO A 2 8.89 -2.57 -14.46
N HIS A 3 9.16 -1.39 -13.89
CA HIS A 3 8.61 -0.10 -14.36
C HIS A 3 9.58 0.64 -15.30
N THR A 4 10.51 -0.08 -15.90
CA THR A 4 11.56 0.48 -16.79
C THR A 4 10.93 1.33 -17.89
N GLY A 5 11.31 2.60 -17.96
CA GLY A 5 10.82 3.56 -18.96
C GLY A 5 9.46 4.20 -18.67
N VAL A 6 8.80 3.89 -17.54
CA VAL A 6 7.57 4.54 -17.09
C VAL A 6 7.82 5.50 -15.95
N ILE A 7 8.71 5.13 -15.01
CA ILE A 7 9.16 6.03 -13.95
C ILE A 7 10.21 6.97 -14.53
N ASP A 8 10.04 8.27 -14.28
CA ASP A 8 11.05 9.27 -14.61
C ASP A 8 12.31 9.00 -13.78
N GLU A 9 13.40 8.63 -14.46
CA GLU A 9 14.68 8.26 -13.86
C GLU A 9 15.36 9.42 -13.13
N THR A 10 14.85 10.64 -13.27
CA THR A 10 15.32 11.82 -12.54
C THR A 10 14.65 12.00 -11.17
N LEU A 11 13.62 11.20 -10.85
CA LEU A 11 12.97 11.24 -9.54
C LEU A 11 13.87 10.64 -8.46
N ASP A 12 13.94 11.31 -7.32
CA ASP A 12 14.70 10.87 -6.16
C ASP A 12 13.82 10.15 -5.14
N GLY A 13 14.38 9.08 -4.53
CA GLY A 13 13.89 8.38 -3.35
C GLY A 13 12.37 8.35 -3.18
N GLY A 14 11.85 9.21 -2.30
CA GLY A 14 10.43 9.24 -1.95
C GLY A 14 9.48 9.64 -3.10
N ARG A 15 9.92 10.42 -4.09
CA ARG A 15 9.08 10.77 -5.25
C ARG A 15 8.93 9.59 -6.20
N GLU A 16 10.02 8.85 -6.42
CA GLU A 16 10.00 7.59 -7.17
C GLU A 16 9.03 6.60 -6.52
N LEU A 17 9.11 6.44 -5.20
CA LEU A 17 8.24 5.55 -4.42
C LEU A 17 6.76 5.94 -4.50
N LEU A 18 6.43 7.24 -4.50
CA LEU A 18 5.06 7.70 -4.71
C LEU A 18 4.54 7.32 -6.11
N MET A 19 5.35 7.55 -7.14
CA MET A 19 4.98 7.22 -8.52
C MET A 19 4.79 5.71 -8.68
N ARG A 20 5.72 4.93 -8.13
CA ARG A 20 5.65 3.46 -8.07
C ARG A 20 4.37 3.01 -7.39
N ALA A 21 4.04 3.56 -6.22
CA ALA A 21 2.82 3.22 -5.50
C ALA A 21 1.58 3.45 -6.38
N ARG A 22 1.45 4.61 -7.03
CA ARG A 22 0.32 4.92 -7.92
C ARG A 22 0.20 3.95 -9.09
N LEU A 23 1.32 3.64 -9.76
CA LEU A 23 1.34 2.66 -10.87
C LEU A 23 0.89 1.27 -10.41
N HIS A 24 1.30 0.87 -9.21
CA HIS A 24 0.91 -0.41 -8.63
C HIS A 24 -0.57 -0.47 -8.24
N VAL A 25 -1.15 0.62 -7.72
CA VAL A 25 -2.60 0.70 -7.48
C VAL A 25 -3.37 0.51 -8.79
N GLU A 26 -3.03 1.29 -9.83
CA GLU A 26 -3.70 1.16 -11.12
C GLU A 26 -3.54 -0.24 -11.71
N GLY A 27 -2.31 -0.77 -11.64
CA GLY A 27 -1.99 -2.13 -12.08
C GLY A 27 -2.76 -3.20 -11.32
N SER A 28 -3.02 -3.01 -10.03
CA SER A 28 -3.81 -3.91 -9.20
C SER A 28 -5.29 -3.91 -9.63
N LEU A 29 -5.90 -2.72 -9.74
CA LEU A 29 -7.30 -2.58 -10.13
C LEU A 29 -7.58 -3.18 -11.52
N ARG A 30 -6.68 -2.96 -12.49
CA ARG A 30 -6.76 -3.56 -13.82
C ARG A 30 -6.65 -5.09 -13.81
N ARG A 31 -5.96 -5.68 -12.82
CA ARG A 31 -5.85 -7.14 -12.67
C ARG A 31 -7.08 -7.73 -12.00
N PHE A 32 -7.63 -7.04 -10.99
CA PHE A 32 -8.89 -7.43 -10.37
C PHE A 32 -10.05 -7.48 -11.38
N SER A 33 -10.12 -6.56 -12.35
CA SER A 33 -11.14 -6.59 -13.41
C SER A 33 -10.96 -7.76 -14.38
N LYS A 34 -9.75 -8.29 -14.50
CA LYS A 34 -9.40 -9.47 -15.31
C LYS A 34 -9.43 -10.78 -14.53
N ARG A 35 -9.88 -10.77 -13.26
CA ARG A 35 -9.90 -11.93 -12.35
C ARG A 35 -8.52 -12.55 -12.08
N MET A 36 -7.46 -11.75 -12.21
CA MET A 36 -6.08 -12.14 -11.87
C MET A 36 -5.83 -11.76 -10.39
N ASN A 37 -6.46 -12.47 -9.46
CA ASN A 37 -6.57 -12.03 -8.06
C ASN A 37 -5.23 -11.99 -7.34
N GLU A 38 -4.42 -13.02 -7.50
CA GLU A 38 -3.11 -13.17 -6.85
C GLU A 38 -2.16 -12.05 -7.31
N ASP A 39 -2.08 -11.83 -8.62
CA ASP A 39 -1.30 -10.73 -9.19
C ASP A 39 -1.83 -9.35 -8.75
N ALA A 40 -3.14 -9.21 -8.59
CA ALA A 40 -3.75 -7.97 -8.15
C ALA A 40 -3.45 -7.68 -6.67
N ILE A 41 -3.47 -8.71 -5.83
CA ILE A 41 -3.11 -8.63 -4.40
C ILE A 41 -1.64 -8.24 -4.26
N ALA A 42 -0.75 -8.94 -4.97
CA ALA A 42 0.69 -8.62 -4.97
C ALA A 42 0.94 -7.16 -5.41
N ALA A 43 0.31 -6.73 -6.50
CA ALA A 43 0.44 -5.35 -6.95
C ALA A 43 -0.13 -4.34 -5.94
N MET A 44 -1.24 -4.64 -5.25
CA MET A 44 -1.78 -3.73 -4.22
C MET A 44 -0.85 -3.63 -3.01
N TYR A 45 -0.27 -4.75 -2.59
CA TYR A 45 0.68 -4.77 -1.49
C TYR A 45 1.96 -4.01 -1.83
N ASP A 46 2.51 -4.21 -3.04
CA ASP A 46 3.66 -3.43 -3.53
C ASP A 46 3.38 -1.91 -3.49
N ALA A 47 2.14 -1.49 -3.77
CA ALA A 47 1.74 -0.10 -3.67
C ALA A 47 1.81 0.41 -2.22
N ILE A 48 1.26 -0.35 -1.29
CA ILE A 48 1.27 -0.03 0.14
C ILE A 48 2.70 0.04 0.67
N SER A 49 3.51 -1.00 0.41
CA SER A 49 4.91 -1.08 0.83
C SER A 49 5.72 0.11 0.31
N SER A 50 5.63 0.40 -0.99
CA SER A 50 6.30 1.56 -1.60
C SER A 50 5.86 2.88 -0.96
N ALA A 51 4.56 3.03 -0.70
CA ALA A 51 4.00 4.22 -0.08
C ALA A 51 4.44 4.41 1.38
N MET A 52 4.57 3.33 2.14
CA MET A 52 5.11 3.38 3.51
C MET A 52 6.59 3.74 3.49
N GLN A 53 7.39 3.08 2.64
CA GLN A 53 8.83 3.32 2.52
C GLN A 53 9.15 4.77 2.13
N ARG A 54 8.27 5.46 1.40
CA ARG A 54 8.43 6.88 1.10
C ARG A 54 8.63 7.73 2.36
N TYR A 55 8.02 7.37 3.48
CA TYR A 55 8.13 8.13 4.73
C TYR A 55 9.48 7.96 5.42
N THR A 56 10.34 7.04 4.97
CA THR A 56 11.73 6.92 5.48
C THR A 56 12.67 7.93 4.82
N TYR A 57 12.18 8.75 3.88
CA TYR A 57 12.94 9.79 3.18
C TYR A 57 12.60 11.17 3.76
N PRO A 58 13.48 11.77 4.58
CA PRO A 58 13.18 13.00 5.32
C PRO A 58 12.93 14.21 4.43
N ASP A 59 13.52 14.23 3.22
CA ASP A 59 13.41 15.38 2.30
C ASP A 59 12.09 15.42 1.51
N VAL A 60 11.28 14.35 1.59
CA VAL A 60 10.07 14.18 0.76
C VAL A 60 8.79 14.28 1.58
N VAL A 61 8.86 14.04 2.89
CA VAL A 61 7.71 14.13 3.79
C VAL A 61 8.12 14.94 5.01
N ASP A 62 7.42 16.06 5.24
CA ASP A 62 7.62 16.91 6.42
C ASP A 62 7.02 16.25 7.67
N ILE A 63 7.68 15.19 8.14
CA ILE A 63 7.33 14.46 9.35
C ILE A 63 8.58 13.82 9.99
N THR A 64 8.62 13.83 11.31
CA THR A 64 9.63 13.09 12.07
C THR A 64 9.03 11.75 12.50
N LEU A 65 9.62 10.65 12.04
CA LEU A 65 9.21 9.33 12.49
C LEU A 65 9.71 9.08 13.92
N ASP A 66 8.80 8.64 14.79
CA ASP A 66 9.14 8.15 16.11
C ASP A 66 9.67 6.72 15.99
N VAL A 67 11.00 6.56 15.83
CA VAL A 67 11.68 5.27 15.66
C VAL A 67 12.42 4.91 16.95
N SER A 68 12.15 3.72 17.48
CA SER A 68 12.81 3.16 18.65
C SER A 68 14.06 2.36 18.29
N ASP A 69 14.97 2.20 19.27
CA ASP A 69 16.20 1.43 19.09
C ASP A 69 15.91 0.00 18.63
N GLY A 70 16.56 -0.41 17.53
CA GLY A 70 16.47 -1.76 16.98
C GLY A 70 15.26 -2.02 16.06
N GLU A 71 14.39 -1.03 15.81
CA GLU A 71 13.33 -1.17 14.82
C GLU A 71 13.89 -1.20 13.37
N ILE A 72 13.38 -2.11 12.56
CA ILE A 72 13.84 -2.34 11.18
C ILE A 72 12.88 -1.66 10.21
N LEU A 73 13.29 -0.55 9.59
CA LEU A 73 12.46 0.20 8.64
C LEU A 73 12.16 -0.54 7.33
N SER A 74 12.91 -1.59 7.01
CA SER A 74 12.65 -2.45 5.85
C SER A 74 11.63 -3.55 6.12
N ASP A 75 11.19 -3.74 7.37
CA ASP A 75 10.11 -4.66 7.72
C ASP A 75 8.78 -3.91 7.69
N ASP A 76 7.89 -4.28 6.78
CA ASP A 76 6.63 -3.56 6.54
C ASP A 76 5.72 -3.55 7.77
N ALA A 77 5.70 -4.62 8.57
CA ALA A 77 4.92 -4.68 9.80
C ALA A 77 5.46 -3.73 10.88
N THR A 78 6.78 -3.61 11.00
CA THR A 78 7.45 -2.65 11.88
C THR A 78 7.22 -1.22 11.39
N LEU A 79 7.39 -0.97 10.09
CA LEU A 79 7.20 0.34 9.49
C LEU A 79 5.75 0.82 9.65
N PHE A 80 4.75 -0.04 9.46
CA PHE A 80 3.35 0.31 9.72
C PHE A 80 3.13 0.78 11.16
N LYS A 81 3.70 0.09 12.15
CA LYS A 81 3.60 0.48 13.57
C LYS A 81 4.25 1.83 13.85
N ILE A 82 5.41 2.09 13.26
CA ILE A 82 6.10 3.38 13.34
C ILE A 82 5.24 4.49 12.76
N LEU A 83 4.67 4.29 11.56
CA LEU A 83 3.82 5.27 10.89
C LEU A 83 2.54 5.56 11.69
N LYS A 84 1.95 4.53 12.31
CA LYS A 84 0.81 4.71 13.21
C LYS A 84 1.18 5.51 14.46
N ARG A 85 2.28 5.16 15.12
CA ARG A 85 2.79 5.89 16.30
C ARG A 85 3.17 7.34 15.98
N SER A 86 3.67 7.59 14.78
CA SER A 86 4.03 8.91 14.27
C SER A 86 2.83 9.73 13.77
N GLY A 87 1.62 9.20 13.85
CA GLY A 87 0.38 9.90 13.42
C GLY A 87 0.22 10.02 11.90
N VAL A 88 1.00 9.29 11.10
CA VAL A 88 0.78 9.17 9.65
C VAL A 88 -0.46 8.35 9.36
N ILE A 89 -0.62 7.25 10.11
CA ILE A 89 -1.77 6.37 10.05
C ILE A 89 -2.61 6.60 11.31
N ASP A 90 -3.88 6.93 11.14
CA ASP A 90 -4.80 7.21 12.23
C ASP A 90 -5.41 5.94 12.84
N ASP A 91 -6.37 6.09 13.76
CA ASP A 91 -7.04 4.98 14.46
C ASP A 91 -8.19 4.32 13.70
N SER A 92 -8.47 4.75 12.47
CA SER A 92 -9.44 4.05 11.61
C SER A 92 -8.88 2.76 10.99
N ILE A 93 -7.57 2.51 11.13
CA ILE A 93 -6.88 1.29 10.72
C ILE A 93 -5.98 0.82 11.86
N ASP A 94 -6.09 -0.45 12.25
CA ASP A 94 -5.24 -1.03 13.28
C ASP A 94 -4.20 -2.00 12.72
N THR A 95 -3.35 -2.51 13.61
CA THR A 95 -2.30 -3.48 13.24
C THR A 95 -2.87 -4.83 12.79
N SER A 96 -4.08 -5.19 13.22
CA SER A 96 -4.75 -6.42 12.81
C SER A 96 -5.34 -6.31 11.40
N ASP A 97 -5.79 -5.11 11.00
CA ASP A 97 -6.20 -4.82 9.63
C ASP A 97 -5.02 -4.91 8.66
N PHE A 98 -3.87 -4.36 9.04
CA PHE A 98 -2.64 -4.50 8.25
C PHE A 98 -2.15 -5.95 8.19
N ALA A 99 -2.24 -6.68 9.32
CA ALA A 99 -1.93 -8.10 9.35
C ALA A 99 -2.84 -8.91 8.43
N TYR A 100 -4.14 -8.57 8.34
CA TYR A 100 -5.06 -9.19 7.39
C TYR A 100 -4.60 -8.97 5.94
N ILE A 101 -4.22 -7.74 5.56
CA ILE A 101 -3.71 -7.45 4.21
C ILE A 101 -2.48 -8.32 3.91
N SER A 102 -1.54 -8.42 4.85
CA SER A 102 -0.31 -9.22 4.71
C SER A 102 -0.61 -10.72 4.60
N GLN A 103 -1.53 -11.25 5.41
CA GLN A 103 -1.94 -12.67 5.33
C GLN A 103 -2.58 -13.03 3.99
N ILE A 104 -3.35 -12.10 3.39
CA ILE A 104 -3.92 -12.31 2.05
C ILE A 104 -2.82 -12.33 0.98
N LEU A 105 -1.79 -11.49 1.11
CA LEU A 105 -0.61 -11.57 0.25
C LEU A 105 0.08 -12.93 0.40
N ASP A 106 0.39 -13.36 1.63
CA ASP A 106 1.07 -14.63 1.88
C ASP A 106 0.31 -15.81 1.26
N ALA A 107 -1.02 -15.83 1.45
CA ALA A 107 -1.88 -16.84 0.84
C ALA A 107 -1.84 -16.79 -0.69
N ALA A 108 -1.83 -15.60 -1.30
CA ALA A 108 -1.71 -15.44 -2.74
C ALA A 108 -0.37 -15.94 -3.28
N LEU A 109 0.75 -15.59 -2.63
CA LEU A 109 2.10 -16.00 -3.03
C LEU A 109 2.33 -17.51 -2.90
N GLU A 110 1.72 -18.13 -1.89
CA GLU A 110 1.81 -19.57 -1.66
C GLU A 110 0.80 -20.38 -2.48
N ASN A 111 0.03 -19.75 -3.37
CA ASN A 111 -1.06 -20.37 -4.13
C ASN A 111 -2.11 -21.05 -3.22
N ARG A 112 -2.34 -20.49 -2.02
CA ARG A 112 -3.33 -20.94 -1.02
C ARG A 112 -4.57 -20.05 -0.95
N LEU A 113 -4.74 -19.15 -1.92
CA LEU A 113 -5.85 -18.21 -1.97
C LEU A 113 -7.12 -18.90 -2.54
N GLU A 114 -7.76 -19.76 -1.75
CA GLU A 114 -8.99 -20.45 -2.18
C GLU A 114 -10.19 -19.50 -2.30
N SER A 115 -10.34 -18.61 -1.33
CA SER A 115 -11.33 -17.54 -1.31
C SER A 115 -10.88 -16.45 -0.34
N PHE A 116 -11.32 -15.20 -0.57
CA PHE A 116 -11.08 -14.09 0.34
C PHE A 116 -12.17 -13.03 0.21
N ASP A 117 -12.32 -12.22 1.24
CA ASP A 117 -13.21 -11.06 1.18
C ASP A 117 -12.50 -9.92 0.42
N LYS A 118 -12.76 -9.89 -0.90
CA LYS A 118 -12.24 -8.88 -1.81
C LYS A 118 -12.67 -7.47 -1.43
N THR A 119 -13.91 -7.31 -0.95
CA THR A 119 -14.45 -6.00 -0.54
C THR A 119 -13.71 -5.47 0.67
N ARG A 120 -13.50 -6.31 1.69
CA ARG A 120 -12.71 -5.96 2.88
C ARG A 120 -11.27 -5.66 2.50
N PHE A 121 -10.62 -6.51 1.70
CA PHE A 121 -9.24 -6.30 1.26
C PHE A 121 -9.08 -4.94 0.57
N LEU A 122 -9.89 -4.68 -0.45
CA LEU A 122 -9.81 -3.43 -1.20
C LEU A 122 -10.12 -2.21 -0.32
N LYS A 123 -11.13 -2.29 0.54
CA LYS A 123 -11.46 -1.18 1.45
C LYS A 123 -10.32 -0.86 2.40
N LEU A 124 -9.72 -1.87 3.04
CA LEU A 124 -8.59 -1.67 3.96
C LEU A 124 -7.37 -1.13 3.21
N SER A 125 -7.00 -1.73 2.08
CA SER A 125 -5.89 -1.24 1.25
C SER A 125 -6.08 0.20 0.80
N SER A 126 -7.28 0.57 0.34
CA SER A 126 -7.59 1.94 -0.08
C SER A 126 -7.53 2.93 1.08
N ASN A 127 -8.00 2.56 2.27
CA ASN A 127 -7.87 3.40 3.45
C ASN A 127 -6.40 3.65 3.79
N VAL A 128 -5.56 2.61 3.78
CA VAL A 128 -4.10 2.75 4.02
C VAL A 128 -3.49 3.70 2.98
N LEU A 129 -3.76 3.47 1.70
CA LEU A 129 -3.21 4.28 0.61
C LEU A 129 -3.70 5.74 0.63
N PHE A 130 -4.91 5.99 1.11
CA PHE A 130 -5.43 7.34 1.32
C PHE A 130 -4.66 8.06 2.43
N GLN A 131 -4.45 7.40 3.58
CA GLN A 131 -3.70 7.98 4.70
C GLN A 131 -2.22 8.22 4.35
N LEU A 132 -1.64 7.35 3.51
CA LEU A 132 -0.30 7.52 2.94
C LEU A 132 -0.23 8.55 1.79
N ARG A 133 -1.35 9.25 1.51
CA ARG A 133 -1.47 10.29 0.48
C ARG A 133 -1.13 9.81 -0.94
N VAL A 134 -1.34 8.52 -1.21
CA VAL A 134 -1.23 7.95 -2.57
C VAL A 134 -2.48 8.27 -3.36
N LEU A 135 -3.64 7.99 -2.75
CA LEU A 135 -4.97 8.25 -3.29
C LEU A 135 -5.49 9.62 -2.84
N THR A 136 -6.15 10.32 -3.75
CA THR A 136 -6.97 11.49 -3.45
C THR A 136 -8.38 11.07 -3.00
N SER A 137 -9.14 11.99 -2.40
CA SER A 137 -10.52 11.75 -1.98
C SER A 137 -11.40 11.29 -3.15
N ASP A 138 -11.22 11.88 -4.34
CA ASP A 138 -11.96 11.53 -5.55
C ASP A 138 -11.63 10.11 -6.02
N GLU A 139 -10.36 9.72 -6.00
CA GLU A 139 -9.94 8.36 -6.37
C GLU A 139 -10.43 7.33 -5.35
N MET A 140 -10.39 7.65 -4.06
CA MET A 140 -10.95 6.81 -3.01
C MET A 140 -12.45 6.59 -3.22
N GLN A 141 -13.21 7.65 -3.51
CA GLN A 141 -14.64 7.56 -3.74
C GLN A 141 -14.98 6.68 -4.96
N LYS A 142 -14.29 6.88 -6.09
CA LYS A 142 -14.46 6.04 -7.29
C LYS A 142 -14.17 4.56 -7.01
N LEU A 143 -13.17 4.29 -6.17
CA LEU A 143 -12.78 2.93 -5.82
C LEU A 143 -13.85 2.27 -4.93
N VAL A 144 -14.40 3.00 -3.95
CA VAL A 144 -15.53 2.54 -3.12
C VAL A 144 -16.75 2.22 -3.98
N GLU A 145 -17.08 3.06 -4.95
CA GLU A 145 -18.18 2.83 -5.89
C GLU A 145 -17.96 1.58 -6.76
N ALA A 146 -16.73 1.37 -7.24
CA ALA A 146 -16.38 0.22 -8.08
C ALA A 146 -16.36 -1.12 -7.31
N ILE A 147 -16.10 -1.10 -6.00
CA ILE A 147 -16.19 -2.31 -5.15
C ILE A 147 -17.65 -2.71 -4.87
N SER A 148 -18.56 -1.73 -4.88
CA SER A 148 -19.95 -1.92 -4.45
C SER A 148 -20.87 -2.43 -5.57
N GLN A 149 -20.33 -2.66 -6.78
CA GLN A 149 -21.04 -3.16 -7.98
C GLN A 149 -20.69 -4.61 -8.27
#